data_AF-A0A7V6M5J8-F1
#
_entry.id   AF-A0A7V6M5J8-F1
#
_cell.length_a   1.000
_cell.length_b   1.000
_cell.length_c   1.000
_cell.angle_alpha   90.00
_cell.angle_beta   90.00
_cell.angle_gamma   90.00
#
_symmetry.space_group_name_H-M   'P 1'
#
loop_
_entity.id
_entity.type
_entity.pdbx_description
1 polymer ?
#
loop_
_entity_poly.entity_id
_entity_poly.type
_entity_poly.pdbx_seq_one_letter_code
_entity_poly.pdbx_strand_id
1 'polypeptide(L)'
;MDYREAAKKAAKNFFENEKQFHLGVIPTEQPNPKTRTLSSTIAKDTEAGVRMILSADESIPEVVRRAFKTPEFQKFVDDVKKAIDNRKTVLFSSVGASGRMAITLDAMWRYFWTSLIQKLPEKKQLFMEISEVSNSFTTGGDRALVHSVENFEDYLTFGREQVREAGLGPGDVLVGLAECGLSASINGSVLEAEERGCTTYYFYTNPEDILCKYVDRARLSFERENITKVNLFVGNMAVAGSTRMQSATVQLLAVGAAMEVAGWRWLKENLNEDELKVIGQGALELEEYTYEFERLIKELSTGEAVKGLAKAVEYETNTYNQKGLITYCTHDYLLDILTDTTERQPTFTLPPFRKFDDHESPVSWAYIKDPLYPNKVAWQHVFRRPIKGLDWTAEDYKRLGAAEDIINNPPKISTEEVFKYNIGYEDDPSRYMRHPAHLVCLDINGSANEDVMNWFNTNVKKFDGGVVIRMGDISDKKLYENEIHIPVKLPRTITDLMTHVMVKIAFNLLSTATMAKMGRIWGNWMIQVLPTNKKLIDRSTRIIANLANIPYEQALEEFFYSYLTRKKDEVYKESYVVETLRRLGFDPAKSLDE
;
A
#
# COMPACT_ATOMS: atom_id res chain seq x y z
N MET A 1 -37.89 -9.00 10.58
CA MET A 1 -36.71 -9.63 11.21
C MET A 1 -36.43 -8.85 12.48
N ASP A 2 -36.32 -9.50 13.64
CA ASP A 2 -35.86 -8.82 14.85
C ASP A 2 -34.34 -8.59 14.72
N TYR A 3 -33.97 -7.37 14.31
CA TYR A 3 -32.57 -7.00 14.11
C TYR A 3 -31.78 -6.99 15.41
N ARG A 4 -32.40 -6.78 16.58
CA ARG A 4 -31.71 -6.83 17.87
C ARG A 4 -31.36 -8.26 18.25
N GLU A 5 -32.29 -9.20 18.08
CA GLU A 5 -32.01 -10.62 18.31
C GLU A 5 -30.95 -11.15 17.34
N ALA A 6 -31.05 -10.79 16.05
CA ALA A 6 -30.07 -11.17 15.03
C ALA A 6 -28.67 -10.61 15.35
N ALA A 7 -28.58 -9.35 15.77
CA ALA A 7 -27.32 -8.72 16.16
C ALA A 7 -26.67 -9.41 17.37
N LYS A 8 -27.44 -9.76 18.40
CA LYS A 8 -26.96 -10.53 19.56
C LYS A 8 -26.40 -11.89 19.15
N LYS A 9 -27.09 -12.60 18.25
CA LYS A 9 -26.63 -13.89 17.73
C LYS A 9 -25.32 -13.76 16.95
N ALA A 10 -25.22 -12.75 16.08
CA ALA A 10 -24.01 -12.48 15.31
C ALA A 10 -22.83 -12.08 16.21
N ALA A 11 -23.06 -11.20 17.19
CA ALA A 11 -22.06 -10.79 18.17
C ALA A 11 -21.55 -11.98 18.99
N LYS A 12 -22.46 -12.81 19.52
CA LYS A 12 -22.09 -14.03 20.25
C LYS A 12 -21.28 -14.99 19.38
N ASN A 13 -21.69 -15.20 18.12
CA ASN A 13 -20.96 -16.08 17.21
C ASN A 13 -19.54 -15.58 16.95
N PHE A 14 -19.37 -14.28 16.67
CA PHE A 14 -18.05 -13.69 16.46
C PHE A 14 -17.18 -13.80 17.73
N PHE A 15 -17.72 -13.41 18.88
CA PHE A 15 -17.00 -13.45 20.15
C PHE A 15 -16.54 -14.87 20.55
N GLU A 16 -17.39 -15.88 20.36
CA GLU A 16 -17.11 -17.25 20.78
C GLU A 16 -16.29 -18.05 19.75
N ASN A 17 -16.47 -17.80 18.46
CA ASN A 17 -15.92 -18.66 17.39
C ASN A 17 -14.84 -17.98 16.55
N GLU A 18 -14.78 -16.65 16.51
CA GLU A 18 -13.83 -15.90 15.67
C GLU A 18 -12.65 -15.34 16.48
N LYS A 19 -12.24 -16.06 17.55
CA LYS A 19 -11.19 -15.63 18.49
C LYS A 19 -9.85 -15.28 17.83
N GLN A 20 -9.53 -15.89 16.71
CA GLN A 20 -8.31 -15.60 15.93
C GLN A 20 -8.32 -14.21 15.27
N PHE A 21 -9.43 -13.49 15.33
CA PHE A 21 -9.60 -12.14 14.81
C PHE A 21 -9.77 -11.10 15.94
N HIS A 22 -9.62 -11.48 17.21
CA HIS A 22 -9.59 -10.55 18.34
C HIS A 22 -8.18 -9.93 18.48
N LEU A 23 -7.88 -8.93 17.66
CA LEU A 23 -6.50 -8.48 17.42
C LEU A 23 -6.06 -7.27 18.26
N GLY A 24 -6.87 -6.84 19.22
CA GLY A 24 -6.57 -5.67 20.07
C GLY A 24 -5.29 -5.78 20.91
N VAL A 25 -4.77 -6.99 21.10
CA VAL A 25 -3.49 -7.25 21.79
C VAL A 25 -2.27 -6.93 20.93
N ILE A 26 -2.45 -6.79 19.62
CA ILE A 26 -1.35 -6.63 18.67
C ILE A 26 -1.00 -5.14 18.53
N PRO A 27 0.29 -4.76 18.65
CA PRO A 27 0.70 -3.36 18.60
C PRO A 27 0.28 -2.59 17.34
N THR A 28 0.29 -3.22 16.16
CA THR A 28 -0.15 -2.56 14.91
C THR A 28 -1.62 -2.13 14.92
N GLU A 29 -2.45 -2.74 15.78
CA GLU A 29 -3.88 -2.42 15.95
C GLU A 29 -4.17 -1.42 17.09
N GLN A 30 -3.14 -1.04 17.86
CA GLN A 30 -3.25 -0.15 19.01
C GLN A 30 -2.94 1.31 18.64
N PRO A 31 -3.50 2.29 19.37
CA PRO A 31 -3.29 3.71 19.08
C PRO A 31 -1.86 4.14 19.40
N ASN A 32 -1.27 4.91 18.50
CA ASN A 32 0.10 5.41 18.68
C ASN A 32 0.12 6.58 19.70
N PRO A 33 0.94 6.51 20.77
CA PRO A 33 1.07 7.60 21.73
C PRO A 33 1.50 8.94 21.13
N LYS A 34 2.35 8.94 20.08
CA LYS A 34 2.87 10.16 19.44
C LYS A 34 1.81 10.96 18.69
N THR A 35 0.77 10.29 18.21
CA THR A 35 -0.23 10.89 17.30
C THR A 35 -1.63 10.95 17.90
N ARG A 36 -1.78 10.73 19.22
CA ARG A 36 -3.10 10.67 19.89
C ARG A 36 -4.01 11.87 19.58
N THR A 37 -3.43 13.05 19.41
CA THR A 37 -4.16 14.30 19.15
C THR A 37 -4.23 14.66 17.66
N LEU A 38 -3.91 13.73 16.74
CA LEU A 38 -3.76 14.03 15.32
C LEU A 38 -4.95 14.81 14.74
N SER A 39 -6.19 14.36 14.98
CA SER A 39 -7.38 15.03 14.44
C SER A 39 -7.53 16.48 14.93
N SER A 40 -7.27 16.78 16.21
CA SER A 40 -7.39 18.13 16.74
C SER A 40 -6.18 19.01 16.40
N THR A 41 -4.98 18.43 16.33
CA THR A 41 -3.77 19.12 15.89
C THR A 41 -3.90 19.59 14.45
N ILE A 42 -4.29 18.70 13.52
CA ILE A 42 -4.36 19.03 12.09
C ILE A 42 -5.54 19.96 11.73
N ALA A 43 -6.62 19.91 12.51
CA ALA A 43 -7.72 20.85 12.35
C ALA A 43 -7.28 22.30 12.66
N LYS A 44 -6.38 22.47 13.64
CA LYS A 44 -5.85 23.78 14.07
C LYS A 44 -4.67 24.25 13.21
N ASP A 45 -3.74 23.35 12.91
CA ASP A 45 -2.52 23.64 12.16
C ASP A 45 -2.13 22.43 11.31
N THR A 46 -2.24 22.59 9.99
CA THR A 46 -1.94 21.53 9.03
C THR A 46 -0.47 21.17 8.99
N GLU A 47 0.45 22.14 9.13
CA GLU A 47 1.89 21.83 9.19
C GLU A 47 2.22 21.03 10.45
N ALA A 48 1.61 21.37 11.59
CA ALA A 48 1.78 20.60 12.82
C ALA A 48 1.21 19.17 12.68
N GLY A 49 0.05 19.01 12.04
CA GLY A 49 -0.52 17.69 11.74
C GLY A 49 0.37 16.84 10.81
N VAL A 50 0.93 17.46 9.76
CA VAL A 50 1.89 16.85 8.85
C VAL A 50 3.13 16.35 9.61
N ARG A 51 3.74 17.18 10.46
CA ARG A 51 4.88 16.79 11.31
C ARG A 51 4.51 15.66 12.27
N MET A 52 3.30 15.70 12.83
CA MET A 52 2.84 14.66 13.76
C MET A 52 2.73 13.31 13.06
N ILE A 53 2.22 13.25 11.82
CA ILE A 53 2.20 12.02 11.03
C ILE A 53 3.62 11.51 10.77
N LEU A 54 4.53 12.39 10.31
CA LEU A 54 5.94 12.03 10.03
C LEU A 54 6.68 11.53 11.27
N SER A 55 6.33 12.01 12.46
CA SER A 55 6.97 11.58 13.72
C SER A 55 6.79 10.07 14.01
N ALA A 56 5.78 9.43 13.40
CA ALA A 56 5.56 7.99 13.52
C ALA A 56 6.57 7.17 12.70
N ASP A 57 7.21 7.78 11.69
CA ASP A 57 8.22 7.12 10.85
C ASP A 57 9.63 7.16 11.45
N GLU A 58 9.86 7.95 12.51
CA GLU A 58 11.17 8.14 13.17
C GLU A 58 11.80 6.84 13.71
N SER A 59 11.01 5.80 13.97
CA SER A 59 11.52 4.51 14.47
C SER A 59 12.04 3.59 13.36
N ILE A 60 11.66 3.84 12.10
CA ILE A 60 11.99 2.99 10.95
C ILE A 60 13.51 2.82 10.78
N PRO A 61 14.33 3.89 10.79
CA PRO A 61 15.79 3.76 10.60
C PRO A 61 16.46 2.83 11.59
N GLU A 62 16.11 2.93 12.88
CA GLU A 62 16.72 2.09 13.93
C GLU A 62 16.30 0.62 13.83
N VAL A 63 15.05 0.35 13.42
CA VAL A 63 14.58 -1.02 13.19
C VAL A 63 15.31 -1.64 12.00
N VAL A 64 15.40 -0.90 10.89
CA VAL A 64 16.07 -1.38 9.67
C VAL A 64 17.57 -1.54 9.90
N ARG A 65 18.22 -0.61 10.60
CA ARG A 65 19.64 -0.70 10.97
C ARG A 65 19.95 -1.95 11.79
N ARG A 66 19.06 -2.30 12.73
CA ARG A 66 19.20 -3.54 13.51
C ARG A 66 19.00 -4.77 12.63
N ALA A 67 17.97 -4.77 11.78
CA ALA A 67 17.71 -5.86 10.85
C ALA A 67 18.89 -6.11 9.92
N PHE A 68 19.49 -5.05 9.34
CA PHE A 68 20.65 -5.15 8.46
C PHE A 68 21.85 -5.86 9.09
N LYS A 69 22.02 -5.79 10.42
CA LYS A 69 23.14 -6.44 11.12
C LYS A 69 22.89 -7.91 11.46
N THR A 70 21.67 -8.41 11.23
CA THR A 70 21.33 -9.80 11.55
C THR A 70 21.92 -10.76 10.50
N PRO A 71 22.36 -11.97 10.91
CA PRO A 71 22.78 -13.01 9.97
C PRO A 71 21.68 -13.35 8.96
N GLU A 72 20.42 -13.36 9.40
CA GLU A 72 19.25 -13.64 8.58
C GLU A 72 19.12 -12.66 7.42
N PHE A 73 19.28 -11.35 7.70
CA PHE A 73 19.19 -10.33 6.66
C PHE A 73 20.40 -10.33 5.73
N GLN A 74 21.63 -10.52 6.25
CA GLN A 74 22.81 -10.64 5.40
C GLN A 74 22.69 -11.84 4.45
N LYS A 75 22.21 -12.98 4.97
CA LYS A 75 21.90 -14.16 4.15
C LYS A 75 20.84 -13.87 3.10
N PHE A 76 19.83 -13.05 3.40
CA PHE A 76 18.83 -12.63 2.40
C PHE A 76 19.47 -11.89 1.22
N VAL A 77 20.34 -10.92 1.48
CA VAL A 77 21.07 -10.19 0.42
C VAL A 77 21.87 -11.17 -0.44
N ASP A 78 22.58 -12.10 0.20
CA ASP A 78 23.41 -13.09 -0.51
C ASP A 78 22.57 -14.07 -1.33
N ASP A 79 21.42 -14.52 -0.81
CA ASP A 79 20.51 -15.41 -1.54
C ASP A 79 19.84 -14.71 -2.72
N VAL A 80 19.50 -13.42 -2.61
CA VAL A 80 19.04 -12.62 -3.75
C VAL A 80 20.13 -12.55 -4.81
N LYS A 81 21.38 -12.24 -4.43
CA LYS A 81 22.50 -12.24 -5.39
C LYS A 81 22.68 -13.61 -6.03
N LYS A 82 22.62 -14.69 -5.24
CA LYS A 82 22.70 -16.06 -5.74
C LYS A 82 21.56 -16.38 -6.71
N ALA A 83 20.36 -15.87 -6.46
CA ALA A 83 19.24 -16.02 -7.40
C ALA A 83 19.55 -15.30 -8.72
N ILE A 84 20.14 -14.10 -8.67
CA ILE A 84 20.64 -13.42 -9.88
C ILE A 84 21.65 -14.31 -10.60
N ASP A 85 22.72 -14.74 -9.92
CA ASP A 85 23.81 -15.56 -10.50
C ASP A 85 23.29 -16.80 -11.24
N ASN A 86 22.26 -17.44 -10.69
CA ASN A 86 21.70 -18.69 -11.22
C ASN A 86 20.44 -18.50 -12.06
N ARG A 87 20.02 -17.25 -12.35
CA ARG A 87 18.76 -16.90 -13.03
C ARG A 87 17.54 -17.60 -12.41
N LYS A 88 17.51 -17.63 -11.08
CA LYS A 88 16.40 -18.14 -10.27
C LYS A 88 15.47 -17.00 -9.87
N THR A 89 14.25 -17.36 -9.51
CA THR A 89 13.21 -16.38 -9.20
C THR A 89 13.32 -15.92 -7.75
N VAL A 90 13.22 -14.61 -7.52
CA VAL A 90 12.90 -13.98 -6.25
C VAL A 90 11.45 -13.53 -6.33
N LEU A 91 10.55 -14.26 -5.66
CA LEU A 91 9.11 -14.01 -5.70
C LEU A 91 8.63 -13.34 -4.41
N PHE A 92 8.08 -12.14 -4.55
CA PHE A 92 7.38 -11.45 -3.47
C PHE A 92 5.92 -11.92 -3.38
N SER A 93 5.52 -12.37 -2.18
CA SER A 93 4.13 -12.75 -1.88
C SER A 93 3.58 -11.88 -0.75
N SER A 94 2.45 -11.22 -1.00
CA SER A 94 1.81 -10.36 -0.01
C SER A 94 0.32 -10.12 -0.30
N VAL A 95 -0.33 -9.30 0.52
CA VAL A 95 -1.75 -8.92 0.41
C VAL A 95 -1.91 -7.42 0.64
N GLY A 96 -3.03 -6.85 0.18
CA GLY A 96 -3.38 -5.46 0.46
C GLY A 96 -2.28 -4.46 0.07
N ALA A 97 -1.96 -3.53 0.97
CA ALA A 97 -0.96 -2.48 0.74
C ALA A 97 0.45 -3.05 0.48
N SER A 98 0.90 -4.04 1.27
CA SER A 98 2.18 -4.72 1.01
C SER A 98 2.16 -5.59 -0.24
N GLY A 99 0.99 -6.07 -0.67
CA GLY A 99 0.76 -6.65 -2.00
C GLY A 99 1.09 -5.69 -3.13
N ARG A 100 0.66 -4.43 -3.01
CA ARG A 100 0.97 -3.40 -4.00
C ARG A 100 2.43 -2.96 -3.94
N MET A 101 3.00 -2.88 -2.75
CA MET A 101 4.43 -2.65 -2.56
C MET A 101 5.30 -3.77 -3.16
N ALA A 102 4.88 -5.03 -3.07
CA ALA A 102 5.55 -6.16 -3.72
C ALA A 102 5.60 -5.98 -5.25
N ILE A 103 4.51 -5.47 -5.83
CA ILE A 103 4.47 -5.11 -7.26
C ILE A 103 5.43 -3.93 -7.53
N THR A 104 5.55 -2.95 -6.63
CA THR A 104 6.52 -1.84 -6.76
C THR A 104 7.96 -2.32 -6.75
N LEU A 105 8.34 -3.22 -5.84
CA LEU A 105 9.68 -3.82 -5.79
C LEU A 105 10.01 -4.57 -7.10
N ASP A 106 9.04 -5.30 -7.64
CA ASP A 106 9.20 -6.02 -8.89
C ASP A 106 9.31 -5.09 -10.11
N ALA A 107 8.44 -4.08 -10.18
CA ALA A 107 8.45 -3.10 -11.26
C ALA A 107 9.73 -2.24 -11.26
N MET A 108 10.23 -1.80 -10.09
CA MET A 108 11.48 -1.02 -10.01
C MET A 108 12.68 -1.83 -10.48
N TRP A 109 12.73 -3.12 -10.11
CA TRP A 109 13.79 -4.04 -10.54
C TRP A 109 13.78 -4.19 -12.05
N ARG A 110 12.62 -4.55 -12.61
CA ARG A 110 12.44 -4.76 -14.05
C ARG A 110 12.76 -3.49 -14.84
N TYR A 111 12.31 -2.34 -14.35
CA TYR A 111 12.59 -1.05 -14.97
C TYR A 111 14.09 -0.77 -15.04
N PHE A 112 14.82 -0.92 -13.93
CA PHE A 112 16.27 -0.69 -13.91
C PHE A 112 16.99 -1.55 -14.96
N TRP A 113 16.83 -2.88 -14.90
CA TRP A 113 17.54 -3.79 -15.80
C TRP A 113 17.17 -3.59 -17.27
N THR A 114 15.89 -3.34 -17.57
CA THR A 114 15.47 -3.06 -18.95
C THR A 114 15.95 -1.70 -19.45
N SER A 115 16.06 -0.70 -18.57
CA SER A 115 16.61 0.63 -18.92
C SER A 115 18.10 0.55 -19.27
N LEU A 116 18.87 -0.34 -18.64
CA LEU A 116 20.29 -0.53 -18.93
C LEU A 116 20.55 -0.97 -20.37
N ILE A 117 19.59 -1.60 -21.04
CA ILE A 117 19.71 -2.04 -22.44
C ILE A 117 19.98 -0.85 -23.37
N GLN A 118 19.44 0.33 -23.06
CA GLN A 118 19.71 1.53 -23.85
C GLN A 118 21.14 2.05 -23.65
N LYS A 119 21.71 1.79 -22.48
CA LYS A 119 23.06 2.24 -22.10
C LYS A 119 24.15 1.26 -22.55
N LEU A 120 23.89 -0.04 -22.47
CA LEU A 120 24.82 -1.14 -22.80
C LEU A 120 24.11 -2.18 -23.68
N PRO A 121 23.83 -1.88 -24.96
CA PRO A 121 23.03 -2.73 -25.84
C PRO A 121 23.61 -4.14 -26.06
N GLU A 122 24.93 -4.29 -25.98
CA GLU A 122 25.65 -5.55 -26.12
C GLU A 122 25.32 -6.56 -25.01
N LYS A 123 24.84 -6.09 -23.85
CA LYS A 123 24.40 -6.92 -22.71
C LYS A 123 22.88 -7.16 -22.71
N LYS A 124 22.16 -6.81 -23.78
CA LYS A 124 20.69 -6.87 -23.83
C LYS A 124 20.11 -8.20 -23.33
N GLN A 125 20.58 -9.32 -23.85
CA GLN A 125 20.06 -10.64 -23.48
C GLN A 125 20.25 -10.92 -21.99
N LEU A 126 21.43 -10.59 -21.48
CA LEU A 126 21.79 -10.76 -20.08
C LEU A 126 20.88 -9.95 -19.15
N PHE A 127 20.65 -8.68 -19.47
CA PHE A 127 19.80 -7.82 -18.65
C PHE A 127 18.32 -8.17 -18.74
N MET A 128 17.84 -8.68 -19.88
CA MET A 128 16.48 -9.23 -20.00
C MET A 128 16.30 -10.47 -19.13
N GLU A 129 17.30 -11.35 -19.05
CA GLU A 129 17.22 -12.52 -18.17
C GLU A 129 17.24 -12.13 -16.68
N ILE A 130 18.02 -11.10 -16.32
CA ILE A 130 18.09 -10.62 -14.94
C ILE A 130 16.84 -9.82 -14.56
N SER A 131 16.22 -9.09 -15.48
CA SER A 131 14.96 -8.39 -15.18
C SER A 131 13.85 -9.37 -14.77
N GLU A 132 13.87 -10.60 -15.30
CA GLU A 132 12.94 -11.68 -14.96
C GLU A 132 13.24 -12.40 -13.64
N VAL A 133 14.40 -12.16 -13.02
CA VAL A 133 14.74 -12.72 -11.68
C VAL A 133 13.74 -12.26 -10.63
N SER A 134 13.27 -11.01 -10.70
CA SER A 134 12.24 -10.53 -9.79
C SER A 134 10.85 -10.90 -10.29
N ASN A 135 9.98 -11.28 -9.36
CA ASN A 135 8.57 -11.45 -9.63
C ASN A 135 7.71 -11.13 -8.41
N SER A 136 6.42 -10.87 -8.63
CA SER A 136 5.45 -10.60 -7.57
C SER A 136 4.11 -11.27 -7.83
N PHE A 137 3.38 -11.53 -6.74
CA PHE A 137 1.92 -11.63 -6.77
C PHE A 137 1.33 -11.05 -5.47
N THR A 138 0.12 -10.52 -5.60
CA THR A 138 -0.74 -10.19 -4.46
C THR A 138 -1.90 -11.16 -4.42
N THR A 139 -2.37 -11.51 -3.22
CA THR A 139 -3.58 -12.30 -3.08
C THR A 139 -4.77 -11.55 -3.65
N GLY A 140 -5.45 -12.17 -4.62
CA GLY A 140 -6.49 -11.52 -5.43
C GLY A 140 -6.07 -11.11 -6.85
N GLY A 141 -4.82 -11.37 -7.23
CA GLY A 141 -4.28 -11.01 -8.55
C GLY A 141 -4.05 -9.51 -8.73
N ASP A 142 -3.50 -9.13 -9.88
CA ASP A 142 -3.07 -7.77 -10.20
C ASP A 142 -4.24 -6.75 -10.20
N ARG A 143 -5.50 -7.21 -10.32
CA ARG A 143 -6.69 -6.35 -10.14
C ARG A 143 -6.76 -5.73 -8.73
N ALA A 144 -6.14 -6.35 -7.73
CA ALA A 144 -6.06 -5.81 -6.37
C ALA A 144 -5.30 -4.46 -6.29
N LEU A 145 -4.59 -4.08 -7.36
CA LEU A 145 -3.95 -2.77 -7.48
C LEU A 145 -4.95 -1.61 -7.58
N VAL A 146 -6.15 -1.84 -8.11
CA VAL A 146 -7.20 -0.81 -8.29
C VAL A 146 -8.47 -1.07 -7.48
N HIS A 147 -8.65 -2.30 -6.99
CA HIS A 147 -9.76 -2.63 -6.13
C HIS A 147 -9.43 -3.82 -5.24
N SER A 148 -9.39 -3.61 -3.93
CA SER A 148 -9.07 -4.64 -2.94
C SER A 148 -10.03 -5.83 -2.98
N VAL A 149 -9.54 -7.00 -2.56
CA VAL A 149 -10.31 -8.22 -2.25
C VAL A 149 -9.91 -8.73 -0.86
N GLU A 150 -10.28 -7.97 0.17
CA GLU A 150 -9.79 -8.20 1.53
C GLU A 150 -10.12 -9.57 2.13
N ASN A 151 -11.25 -10.17 1.75
CA ASN A 151 -11.64 -11.49 2.25
C ASN A 151 -10.73 -12.63 1.74
N PHE A 152 -9.94 -12.41 0.68
CA PHE A 152 -9.05 -13.45 0.16
C PHE A 152 -7.85 -13.70 1.07
N GLU A 153 -7.43 -12.71 1.88
CA GLU A 153 -6.27 -12.86 2.75
C GLU A 153 -6.48 -13.87 3.90
N ASP A 154 -7.74 -14.23 4.16
CA ASP A 154 -8.16 -15.15 5.21
C ASP A 154 -7.97 -16.64 4.84
N TYR A 155 -7.60 -16.95 3.59
CA TYR A 155 -7.45 -18.32 3.09
C TYR A 155 -5.99 -18.73 2.93
N LEU A 156 -5.54 -19.66 3.77
CA LEU A 156 -4.20 -20.25 3.68
C LEU A 156 -3.99 -20.96 2.34
N THR A 157 -5.01 -21.67 1.86
CA THR A 157 -4.99 -22.42 0.59
C THR A 157 -4.77 -21.54 -0.63
N PHE A 158 -5.22 -20.27 -0.61
CA PHE A 158 -5.09 -19.37 -1.76
C PHE A 158 -3.62 -19.01 -2.00
N GLY A 159 -2.88 -18.63 -0.95
CA GLY A 159 -1.45 -18.34 -1.08
C GLY A 159 -0.64 -19.56 -1.49
N ARG A 160 -0.99 -20.76 -0.98
CA ARG A 160 -0.38 -22.02 -1.44
C ARG A 160 -0.59 -22.24 -2.94
N GLU A 161 -1.81 -22.04 -3.42
CA GLU A 161 -2.11 -22.23 -4.84
C GLU A 161 -1.35 -21.23 -5.73
N GLN A 162 -1.31 -19.95 -5.36
CA GLN A 162 -0.57 -18.95 -6.12
C GLN A 162 0.94 -19.25 -6.18
N VAL A 163 1.53 -19.83 -5.12
CA VAL A 163 2.92 -20.31 -5.16
C VAL A 163 3.09 -21.47 -6.14
N ARG A 164 2.13 -22.40 -6.20
CA ARG A 164 2.16 -23.51 -7.18
C ARG A 164 2.06 -23.00 -8.62
N GLU A 165 1.15 -22.06 -8.86
CA GLU A 165 0.95 -21.44 -10.18
C GLU A 165 2.16 -20.61 -10.62
N ALA A 166 2.85 -19.97 -9.66
CA ALA A 166 4.11 -19.29 -9.93
C ALA A 166 5.26 -20.25 -10.29
N GLY A 167 5.08 -21.56 -10.09
CA GLY A 167 6.04 -22.58 -10.51
C GLY A 167 7.33 -22.63 -9.69
N LEU A 168 7.33 -22.09 -8.46
CA LEU A 168 8.53 -22.02 -7.62
C LEU A 168 9.08 -23.40 -7.26
N GLY A 169 10.41 -23.52 -7.19
CA GLY A 169 11.07 -24.74 -6.74
C GLY A 169 12.49 -24.52 -6.22
N PRO A 170 13.31 -25.58 -6.17
CA PRO A 170 14.67 -25.49 -5.64
C PRO A 170 15.54 -24.44 -6.36
N GLY A 171 16.18 -23.61 -5.54
CA GLY A 171 17.02 -22.49 -5.98
C GLY A 171 16.28 -21.16 -6.10
N ASP A 172 14.94 -21.17 -6.14
CA ASP A 172 14.15 -19.95 -6.05
C ASP A 172 14.06 -19.45 -4.60
N VAL A 173 13.78 -18.15 -4.46
CA VAL A 173 13.61 -17.46 -3.19
C VAL A 173 12.18 -16.94 -3.09
N LEU A 174 11.44 -17.35 -2.06
CA LEU A 174 10.16 -16.72 -1.71
C LEU A 174 10.37 -15.70 -0.59
N VAL A 175 9.86 -14.49 -0.80
CA VAL A 175 9.82 -13.41 0.20
C VAL A 175 8.37 -13.14 0.58
N GLY A 176 7.95 -13.68 1.73
CA GLY A 176 6.66 -13.39 2.34
C GLY A 176 6.69 -12.06 3.08
N LEU A 177 5.94 -11.06 2.59
CA LEU A 177 5.86 -9.71 3.15
C LEU A 177 4.59 -9.58 3.98
N ALA A 178 4.63 -10.04 5.22
CA ALA A 178 3.47 -10.17 6.09
C ALA A 178 3.36 -9.00 7.08
N GLU A 179 2.75 -7.88 6.69
CA GLU A 179 2.56 -6.67 7.52
C GLU A 179 2.33 -6.99 8.99
N CYS A 180 1.11 -7.40 9.35
CA CYS A 180 0.82 -7.72 10.75
C CYS A 180 1.32 -9.11 11.18
N GLY A 181 1.86 -9.93 10.28
CA GLY A 181 2.14 -11.36 10.54
C GLY A 181 0.87 -12.23 10.65
N LEU A 182 -0.27 -11.74 10.12
CA LEU A 182 -1.59 -12.33 10.35
C LEU A 182 -2.25 -12.92 9.11
N SER A 183 -1.80 -12.59 7.91
CA SER A 183 -2.50 -12.96 6.69
C SER A 183 -2.34 -14.46 6.43
N ALA A 184 -3.44 -15.20 6.50
CA ALA A 184 -3.43 -16.65 6.33
C ALA A 184 -2.87 -17.03 4.96
N SER A 185 -3.21 -16.26 3.91
CA SER A 185 -2.68 -16.46 2.56
C SER A 185 -1.14 -16.39 2.53
N ILE A 186 -0.52 -15.38 3.15
CA ILE A 186 0.95 -15.27 3.16
C ILE A 186 1.59 -16.42 3.92
N ASN A 187 0.97 -16.83 5.03
CA ASN A 187 1.41 -18.00 5.78
C ASN A 187 1.35 -19.26 4.91
N GLY A 188 0.30 -19.39 4.09
CA GLY A 188 0.20 -20.41 3.04
C GLY A 188 1.34 -20.34 2.03
N SER A 189 1.62 -19.16 1.49
CA SER A 189 2.70 -18.97 0.51
C SER A 189 4.04 -19.44 1.05
N VAL A 190 4.43 -19.02 2.27
CA VAL A 190 5.72 -19.42 2.85
C VAL A 190 5.79 -20.91 3.18
N LEU A 191 4.68 -21.51 3.61
CA LEU A 191 4.61 -22.96 3.85
C LEU A 191 4.77 -23.74 2.54
N GLU A 192 4.06 -23.36 1.49
CA GLU A 192 4.16 -24.05 0.20
C GLU A 192 5.55 -23.92 -0.43
N ALA A 193 6.18 -22.74 -0.35
CA ALA A 193 7.52 -22.53 -0.89
C ALA A 193 8.58 -23.35 -0.12
N GLU A 194 8.49 -23.39 1.20
CA GLU A 194 9.39 -24.21 2.04
C GLU A 194 9.23 -25.70 1.71
N GLU A 195 8.00 -26.20 1.62
CA GLU A 195 7.71 -27.60 1.28
C GLU A 195 8.18 -27.96 -0.14
N ARG A 196 8.29 -26.98 -1.05
CA ARG A 196 8.85 -27.13 -2.41
C ARG A 196 10.38 -27.02 -2.47
N GLY A 197 11.04 -26.77 -1.34
CA GLY A 197 12.49 -26.64 -1.26
C GLY A 197 13.04 -25.28 -1.69
N CYS A 198 12.20 -24.23 -1.71
CA CYS A 198 12.64 -22.86 -1.94
C CYS A 198 13.32 -22.30 -0.69
N THR A 199 14.30 -21.42 -0.90
CA THR A 199 14.76 -20.55 0.19
C THR A 199 13.62 -19.61 0.55
N THR A 200 13.22 -19.56 1.82
CA THR A 200 11.99 -18.87 2.22
C THR A 200 12.24 -17.87 3.35
N TYR A 201 11.87 -16.62 3.11
CA TYR A 201 11.95 -15.51 4.07
C TYR A 201 10.55 -15.02 4.47
N TYR A 202 10.36 -14.73 5.74
CA TYR A 202 9.12 -14.17 6.30
C TYR A 202 9.41 -12.86 7.03
N PHE A 203 9.07 -11.74 6.39
CA PHE A 203 9.20 -10.40 6.95
C PHE A 203 7.89 -10.00 7.64
N TYR A 204 7.95 -9.52 8.88
CA TYR A 204 6.77 -9.23 9.69
C TYR A 204 6.98 -8.02 10.62
N THR A 205 5.92 -7.30 10.97
CA THR A 205 6.03 -6.03 11.74
C THR A 205 5.30 -6.07 13.08
N ASN A 206 5.29 -7.22 13.76
CA ASN A 206 4.79 -7.35 15.14
C ASN A 206 5.76 -8.20 15.99
N PRO A 207 5.72 -8.08 17.33
CA PRO A 207 6.49 -8.97 18.20
C PRO A 207 6.05 -10.43 18.03
N GLU A 208 7.03 -11.32 17.82
CA GLU A 208 6.80 -12.75 17.57
C GLU A 208 6.12 -13.43 18.76
N ASP A 209 6.49 -13.07 19.99
CA ASP A 209 5.90 -13.61 21.21
C ASP A 209 4.40 -13.29 21.32
N ILE A 210 3.99 -12.08 20.89
CA ILE A 210 2.59 -11.69 20.84
C ILE A 210 1.84 -12.47 19.75
N LEU A 211 2.40 -12.52 18.53
CA LEU A 211 1.78 -13.25 17.42
C LEU A 211 1.60 -14.74 17.76
N CYS A 212 2.68 -15.38 18.21
CA CYS A 212 2.65 -16.78 18.58
C CYS A 212 1.79 -17.03 19.82
N LYS A 213 1.65 -16.09 20.77
CA LYS A 213 0.76 -16.33 21.91
C LYS A 213 -0.72 -16.25 21.55
N TYR A 214 -1.12 -15.33 20.68
CA TYR A 214 -2.55 -15.01 20.48
C TYR A 214 -3.11 -15.37 19.10
N VAL A 215 -2.28 -15.73 18.13
CA VAL A 215 -2.71 -15.94 16.74
C VAL A 215 -2.22 -17.31 16.25
N ASP A 216 -3.07 -18.33 16.35
CA ASP A 216 -2.69 -19.71 16.01
C ASP A 216 -2.20 -19.83 14.56
N ARG A 217 -2.87 -19.16 13.60
CA ARG A 217 -2.47 -19.22 12.19
C ARG A 217 -1.10 -18.61 11.92
N ALA A 218 -0.64 -17.67 12.76
CA ALA A 218 0.71 -17.11 12.65
C ALA A 218 1.75 -18.16 13.07
N ARG A 219 1.48 -18.92 14.15
CA ARG A 219 2.39 -19.98 14.65
C ARG A 219 2.83 -20.94 13.57
N LEU A 220 1.94 -21.29 12.64
CA LEU A 220 2.23 -22.21 11.53
C LEU A 220 3.50 -21.83 10.75
N SER A 221 3.75 -20.54 10.53
CA SER A 221 4.94 -20.05 9.84
C SER A 221 6.14 -19.91 10.78
N PHE A 222 5.92 -19.56 12.05
CA PHE A 222 6.99 -19.41 13.04
C PHE A 222 7.60 -20.74 13.49
N GLU A 223 6.79 -21.80 13.61
CA GLU A 223 7.21 -23.15 14.02
C GLU A 223 8.07 -23.87 12.96
N ARG A 224 8.16 -23.35 11.74
CA ARG A 224 8.96 -23.93 10.65
C ARG A 224 10.40 -23.43 10.70
N GLU A 225 11.34 -24.24 11.17
CA GLU A 225 12.75 -23.85 11.30
C GLU A 225 13.40 -23.41 9.98
N ASN A 226 13.02 -24.01 8.85
CA ASN A 226 13.56 -23.70 7.52
C ASN A 226 13.08 -22.35 6.94
N ILE A 227 12.06 -21.73 7.53
CA ILE A 227 11.62 -20.38 7.17
C ILE A 227 12.45 -19.38 7.95
N THR A 228 13.18 -18.52 7.25
CA THR A 228 13.99 -17.46 7.88
C THR A 228 13.09 -16.27 8.22
N LYS A 229 12.98 -15.91 9.50
CA LYS A 229 12.08 -14.83 9.95
C LYS A 229 12.87 -13.54 10.18
N VAL A 230 12.37 -12.43 9.66
CA VAL A 230 12.98 -11.10 9.84
C VAL A 230 11.96 -10.15 10.44
N ASN A 231 12.21 -9.75 11.69
CA ASN A 231 11.33 -8.85 12.42
C ASN A 231 11.64 -7.39 12.05
N LEU A 232 10.63 -6.68 11.57
CA LEU A 232 10.64 -5.26 11.22
C LEU A 232 9.62 -4.47 12.05
N PHE A 233 9.40 -4.83 13.31
CA PHE A 233 8.47 -4.14 14.19
C PHE A 233 8.92 -2.71 14.51
N VAL A 234 8.13 -1.73 14.06
CA VAL A 234 8.38 -0.28 14.17
C VAL A 234 7.53 0.42 15.22
N GLY A 235 6.70 -0.31 15.96
CA GLY A 235 5.73 0.24 16.89
C GLY A 235 4.35 0.42 16.27
N ASN A 236 3.54 1.27 16.89
CA ASN A 236 2.17 1.56 16.49
C ASN A 236 2.12 2.44 15.23
N MET A 237 1.13 2.22 14.38
CA MET A 237 0.92 3.04 13.18
C MET A 237 0.47 4.46 13.54
N ALA A 238 0.80 5.46 12.72
CA ALA A 238 0.39 6.86 12.93
C ALA A 238 -1.13 7.00 13.12
N VAL A 239 -1.89 6.17 12.41
CA VAL A 239 -3.33 5.93 12.59
C VAL A 239 -3.50 4.46 12.91
N ALA A 240 -4.18 4.14 14.01
CA ALA A 240 -4.29 2.76 14.51
C ALA A 240 -4.81 1.81 13.42
N GLY A 241 -4.10 0.69 13.20
CA GLY A 241 -4.45 -0.32 12.19
C GLY A 241 -4.13 0.06 10.73
N SER A 242 -3.58 1.25 10.45
CA SER A 242 -3.22 1.69 9.10
C SER A 242 -1.85 1.15 8.66
N THR A 243 -1.77 -0.16 8.44
CA THR A 243 -0.52 -0.88 8.15
C THR A 243 0.11 -0.53 6.79
N ARG A 244 -0.67 0.07 5.89
CA ARG A 244 -0.18 0.71 4.66
C ARG A 244 0.89 1.79 4.91
N MET A 245 0.96 2.34 6.12
CA MET A 245 1.91 3.38 6.51
C MET A 245 3.23 2.75 6.98
N GLN A 246 3.60 2.91 8.26
CA GLN A 246 4.92 2.55 8.79
C GLN A 246 5.30 1.09 8.49
N SER A 247 4.35 0.15 8.62
CA SER A 247 4.59 -1.29 8.39
C SER A 247 4.93 -1.64 6.94
N ALA A 248 4.26 -1.02 5.96
CA ALA A 248 4.65 -1.20 4.55
C ALA A 248 5.93 -0.42 4.23
N THR A 249 6.09 0.80 4.76
CA THR A 249 7.29 1.63 4.51
C THR A 249 8.58 0.96 4.99
N VAL A 250 8.59 0.34 6.17
CA VAL A 250 9.78 -0.37 6.69
C VAL A 250 10.16 -1.57 5.83
N GLN A 251 9.16 -2.30 5.30
CA GLN A 251 9.41 -3.43 4.41
C GLN A 251 9.93 -2.97 3.05
N LEU A 252 9.36 -1.91 2.47
CA LEU A 252 9.87 -1.31 1.23
C LEU A 252 11.34 -0.92 1.37
N LEU A 253 11.69 -0.22 2.46
CA LEU A 253 13.06 0.22 2.70
C LEU A 253 14.01 -0.97 2.89
N ALA A 254 13.66 -1.91 3.77
CA ALA A 254 14.55 -3.03 4.09
C ALA A 254 14.74 -3.97 2.87
N VAL A 255 13.65 -4.41 2.26
CA VAL A 255 13.71 -5.38 1.17
C VAL A 255 14.21 -4.73 -0.13
N GLY A 256 13.82 -3.49 -0.39
CA GLY A 256 14.36 -2.72 -1.52
C GLY A 256 15.87 -2.52 -1.41
N ALA A 257 16.39 -2.20 -0.23
CA ALA A 257 17.84 -2.03 -0.02
C ALA A 257 18.59 -3.33 -0.25
N ALA A 258 18.04 -4.47 0.19
CA ALA A 258 18.62 -5.78 -0.11
C ALA A 258 18.69 -6.08 -1.61
N MET A 259 17.60 -5.78 -2.34
CA MET A 259 17.56 -5.94 -3.80
C MET A 259 18.59 -5.07 -4.49
N GLU A 260 18.68 -3.78 -4.13
CA GLU A 260 19.68 -2.86 -4.72
C GLU A 260 21.11 -3.31 -4.43
N VAL A 261 21.42 -3.67 -3.18
CA VAL A 261 22.76 -4.11 -2.79
C VAL A 261 23.13 -5.42 -3.51
N ALA A 262 22.21 -6.38 -3.61
CA ALA A 262 22.45 -7.62 -4.34
C ALA A 262 22.70 -7.37 -5.83
N GLY A 263 21.87 -6.56 -6.47
CA GLY A 263 22.02 -6.16 -7.87
C GLY A 263 23.35 -5.43 -8.12
N TRP A 264 23.72 -4.51 -7.23
CA TRP A 264 24.97 -3.77 -7.34
C TRP A 264 26.21 -4.64 -7.11
N ARG A 265 26.18 -5.57 -6.15
CA ARG A 265 27.25 -6.57 -5.96
C ARG A 265 27.43 -7.39 -7.24
N TRP A 266 26.33 -7.85 -7.84
CA TRP A 266 26.38 -8.58 -9.10
C TRP A 266 26.99 -7.76 -10.24
N LEU A 267 26.58 -6.50 -10.40
CA LEU A 267 27.10 -5.61 -11.44
C LEU A 267 28.61 -5.41 -11.29
N LYS A 268 29.11 -5.14 -10.07
CA LYS A 268 30.55 -4.97 -9.80
C LYS A 268 31.38 -6.20 -10.13
N GLU A 269 30.82 -7.39 -10.00
CA GLU A 269 31.51 -8.65 -10.29
C GLU A 269 31.48 -9.03 -11.78
N ASN A 270 30.51 -8.53 -12.55
CA ASN A 270 30.23 -9.00 -13.91
C ASN A 270 30.46 -7.95 -15.01
N LEU A 271 30.66 -6.68 -14.64
CA LEU A 271 30.93 -5.57 -15.56
C LEU A 271 32.31 -4.96 -15.31
N ASN A 272 32.90 -4.44 -16.38
CA ASN A 272 34.16 -3.71 -16.30
C ASN A 272 33.97 -2.26 -15.82
N GLU A 273 35.06 -1.56 -15.52
CA GLU A 273 35.01 -0.20 -14.97
C GLU A 273 34.30 0.81 -15.88
N ASP A 274 34.42 0.69 -17.20
CA ASP A 274 33.79 1.62 -18.14
C ASP A 274 32.28 1.36 -18.25
N GLU A 275 31.86 0.09 -18.25
CA GLU A 275 30.45 -0.29 -18.15
C GLU A 275 29.82 0.22 -16.84
N LEU A 276 30.53 0.10 -15.71
CA LEU A 276 30.06 0.59 -14.41
C LEU A 276 29.94 2.12 -14.37
N LYS A 277 30.85 2.86 -14.99
CA LYS A 277 30.76 4.34 -15.11
C LYS A 277 29.50 4.77 -15.85
N VAL A 278 29.06 4.02 -16.86
CA VAL A 278 27.84 4.31 -17.64
C VAL A 278 26.57 4.07 -16.82
N ILE A 279 26.57 3.07 -15.94
CA ILE A 279 25.44 2.81 -15.03
C ILE A 279 25.23 4.01 -14.11
N GLY A 280 26.32 4.55 -13.56
CA GLY A 280 26.33 5.73 -12.69
C GLY A 280 26.38 5.34 -11.22
N GLN A 281 25.59 6.02 -10.39
CA GLN A 281 25.53 5.72 -8.96
C GLN A 281 24.91 4.33 -8.75
N GLY A 282 25.61 3.49 -7.98
CA GLY A 282 25.24 2.10 -7.70
C GLY A 282 24.16 1.96 -6.61
N ALA A 283 24.37 1.02 -5.70
CA ALA A 283 23.65 0.97 -4.43
C ALA A 283 24.43 1.72 -3.33
N LEU A 284 23.72 2.14 -2.28
CA LEU A 284 24.37 2.58 -1.05
C LEU A 284 24.84 1.36 -0.25
N GLU A 285 25.71 1.57 0.72
CA GLU A 285 25.89 0.57 1.78
C GLU A 285 24.60 0.49 2.61
N LEU A 286 24.31 -0.69 3.18
CA LEU A 286 23.04 -0.95 3.86
C LEU A 286 22.72 0.12 4.92
N GLU A 287 23.66 0.41 5.81
CA GLU A 287 23.49 1.41 6.87
C GLU A 287 23.20 2.82 6.34
N GLU A 288 23.70 3.19 5.16
CA GLU A 288 23.49 4.51 4.56
C GLU A 288 22.02 4.73 4.18
N TYR A 289 21.27 3.70 3.76
CA TYR A 289 19.82 3.81 3.55
C TYR A 289 19.08 4.29 4.80
N THR A 290 19.56 3.90 6.00
CA THR A 290 18.95 4.35 7.26
C THR A 290 19.21 5.83 7.52
N TYR A 291 20.42 6.31 7.19
CA TYR A 291 20.77 7.73 7.27
C TYR A 291 19.97 8.57 6.26
N GLU A 292 19.84 8.07 5.03
CA GLU A 292 19.06 8.72 3.98
C GLU A 292 17.57 8.80 4.35
N PHE A 293 17.02 7.77 4.99
CA PHE A 293 15.66 7.81 5.53
C PHE A 293 15.51 8.83 6.67
N GLU A 294 16.45 8.88 7.62
CA GLU A 294 16.46 9.90 8.69
C GLU A 294 16.50 11.31 8.09
N ARG A 295 17.34 11.53 7.07
CA ARG A 295 17.43 12.81 6.36
C ARG A 295 16.12 13.14 5.65
N LEU A 296 15.52 12.18 4.95
CA LEU A 296 14.23 12.33 4.27
C LEU A 296 13.13 12.79 5.24
N ILE A 297 12.97 12.14 6.38
CA ILE A 297 11.97 12.52 7.39
C ILE A 297 12.25 13.93 7.92
N LYS A 298 13.51 14.27 8.18
CA LYS A 298 13.91 15.61 8.65
C LYS A 298 13.61 16.69 7.60
N GLU A 299 13.95 16.46 6.33
CA GLU A 299 13.68 17.40 5.24
C GLU A 299 12.18 17.58 5.03
N LEU A 300 11.41 16.49 4.92
CA LEU A 300 9.94 16.55 4.81
C LEU A 300 9.27 17.23 5.99
N SER A 301 9.88 17.14 7.17
CA SER A 301 9.37 17.78 8.39
C SER A 301 9.82 19.23 8.52
N THR A 302 10.60 19.83 7.62
CA THR A 302 11.12 21.20 7.83
C THR A 302 11.03 22.07 6.58
N GLY A 303 11.27 23.37 6.76
CA GLY A 303 11.44 24.33 5.66
C GLY A 303 10.26 24.41 4.70
N GLU A 304 10.57 24.29 3.41
CA GLU A 304 9.59 24.38 2.32
C GLU A 304 8.81 23.08 2.11
N ALA A 305 9.43 21.91 2.36
CA ALA A 305 8.80 20.62 2.10
C ALA A 305 7.54 20.40 2.93
N VAL A 306 7.59 20.68 4.23
CA VAL A 306 6.43 20.60 5.13
C VAL A 306 5.30 21.57 4.73
N LYS A 307 5.67 22.78 4.25
CA LYS A 307 4.71 23.78 3.76
C LYS A 307 4.05 23.31 2.46
N GLY A 308 4.82 22.73 1.56
CA GLY A 308 4.33 22.12 0.33
C GLY A 308 3.36 20.98 0.61
N LEU A 309 3.73 20.06 1.51
CA LEU A 309 2.86 18.97 1.95
C LEU A 309 1.56 19.50 2.56
N ALA A 310 1.65 20.47 3.48
CA ALA A 310 0.47 21.10 4.07
C ALA A 310 -0.42 21.76 3.01
N LYS A 311 0.16 22.48 2.04
CA LYS A 311 -0.57 23.10 0.94
C LYS A 311 -1.25 22.07 0.02
N ALA A 312 -0.62 20.92 -0.23
CA ALA A 312 -1.22 19.82 -0.97
C ALA A 312 -2.41 19.21 -0.19
N VAL A 313 -2.26 19.03 1.13
CA VAL A 313 -3.34 18.59 2.02
C VAL A 313 -4.53 19.55 1.98
N GLU A 314 -4.28 20.87 2.08
CA GLU A 314 -5.34 21.87 1.99
C GLU A 314 -6.02 21.86 0.63
N TYR A 315 -5.25 21.74 -0.46
CA TYR A 315 -5.81 21.70 -1.81
C TYR A 315 -6.76 20.51 -2.00
N GLU A 316 -6.35 19.32 -1.56
CA GLU A 316 -7.19 18.12 -1.64
C GLU A 316 -8.40 18.20 -0.70
N THR A 317 -8.19 18.65 0.54
CA THR A 317 -9.26 18.84 1.53
C THR A 317 -10.33 19.80 1.02
N ASN A 318 -9.93 20.95 0.48
CA ASN A 318 -10.85 21.95 -0.07
C ASN A 318 -11.63 21.43 -1.27
N THR A 319 -11.00 20.60 -2.10
CA THR A 319 -11.68 19.94 -3.23
C THR A 319 -12.74 18.98 -2.72
N TYR A 320 -12.41 18.11 -1.76
CA TYR A 320 -13.33 17.11 -1.24
C TYR A 320 -14.47 17.70 -0.39
N ASN A 321 -14.23 18.77 0.37
CA ASN A 321 -15.27 19.48 1.11
C ASN A 321 -16.35 20.05 0.18
N GLN A 322 -15.99 20.38 -1.06
CA GLN A 322 -16.92 20.81 -2.11
C GLN A 322 -17.49 19.63 -2.92
N LYS A 323 -17.30 18.39 -2.46
CA LYS A 323 -17.70 17.14 -3.14
C LYS A 323 -17.00 16.95 -4.50
N GLY A 324 -15.85 17.57 -4.68
CA GLY A 324 -15.07 17.55 -5.90
C GLY A 324 -14.30 16.25 -6.17
N LEU A 325 -13.52 16.27 -7.25
CA LEU A 325 -12.68 15.17 -7.70
C LEU A 325 -11.23 15.61 -7.87
N ILE A 326 -10.29 14.73 -7.51
CA ILE A 326 -8.89 14.84 -7.89
C ILE A 326 -8.58 13.77 -8.93
N THR A 327 -7.90 14.17 -10.01
CA THR A 327 -7.28 13.25 -10.95
C THR A 327 -5.79 13.57 -10.99
N TYR A 328 -4.96 12.64 -10.54
CA TYR A 328 -3.52 12.74 -10.66
C TYR A 328 -3.08 12.34 -12.08
N CYS A 329 -1.97 12.91 -12.56
CA CYS A 329 -1.32 12.42 -13.77
C CYS A 329 0.21 12.40 -13.63
N THR A 330 0.82 11.28 -14.01
CA THR A 330 2.26 11.10 -14.09
C THR A 330 2.56 9.91 -15.00
N HIS A 331 3.69 9.96 -15.70
CA HIS A 331 4.16 8.82 -16.48
C HIS A 331 5.03 7.90 -15.61
N ASP A 332 6.05 8.48 -14.98
CA ASP A 332 6.87 7.77 -14.00
C ASP A 332 6.19 7.70 -12.63
N TYR A 333 6.51 6.68 -11.83
CA TYR A 333 5.96 6.49 -10.47
C TYR A 333 4.43 6.31 -10.41
N LEU A 334 3.78 6.01 -11.54
CA LEU A 334 2.33 5.76 -11.63
C LEU A 334 1.85 4.69 -10.62
N LEU A 335 2.64 3.63 -10.46
CA LEU A 335 2.37 2.54 -9.51
C LEU A 335 2.41 3.01 -8.05
N ASP A 336 3.38 3.84 -7.66
CA ASP A 336 3.51 4.38 -6.31
C ASP A 336 2.24 5.12 -5.88
N ILE A 337 1.66 5.91 -6.78
CA ILE A 337 0.45 6.68 -6.50
C ILE A 337 -0.81 5.79 -6.51
N LEU A 338 -0.86 4.77 -7.38
CA LEU A 338 -1.91 3.74 -7.35
C LEU A 338 -1.95 3.04 -6.01
N THR A 339 -0.79 2.77 -5.39
CA THR A 339 -0.76 2.10 -4.07
C THR A 339 -1.53 2.88 -3.01
N ASP A 340 -1.38 4.21 -2.96
CA ASP A 340 -2.10 5.08 -2.02
C ASP A 340 -3.57 5.25 -2.40
N THR A 341 -3.85 5.66 -3.65
CA THR A 341 -5.20 6.02 -4.10
C THR A 341 -6.19 4.86 -3.95
N THR A 342 -5.76 3.63 -4.20
CA THR A 342 -6.59 2.44 -3.98
C THR A 342 -6.80 2.12 -2.49
N GLU A 343 -5.80 2.35 -1.63
CA GLU A 343 -5.94 2.08 -0.18
C GLU A 343 -6.91 3.05 0.51
N ARG A 344 -7.26 4.18 -0.13
CA ARG A 344 -8.22 5.12 0.46
C ARG A 344 -9.63 4.53 0.57
N GLN A 345 -9.99 3.57 -0.28
CA GLN A 345 -11.32 2.94 -0.26
C GLN A 345 -11.60 2.17 1.05
N PRO A 346 -10.83 1.12 1.40
CA PRO A 346 -11.11 0.36 2.64
C PRO A 346 -10.82 1.18 3.90
N THR A 347 -9.81 2.06 3.83
CA THR A 347 -9.33 2.87 4.96
C THR A 347 -10.34 3.96 5.36
N PHE A 348 -10.92 4.67 4.40
CA PHE A 348 -11.73 5.86 4.67
C PHE A 348 -13.16 5.76 4.15
N THR A 349 -13.59 4.58 3.70
CA THR A 349 -14.91 4.33 3.09
C THR A 349 -15.16 5.29 1.92
N LEU A 350 -14.23 5.31 0.96
CA LEU A 350 -14.37 6.07 -0.28
C LEU A 350 -14.80 5.16 -1.44
N PRO A 351 -15.45 5.70 -2.49
CA PRO A 351 -15.72 4.92 -3.70
C PRO A 351 -14.42 4.39 -4.33
N PRO A 352 -14.35 3.09 -4.70
CA PRO A 352 -13.20 2.52 -5.40
C PRO A 352 -13.10 3.07 -6.81
N PHE A 353 -12.00 2.75 -7.51
CA PHE A 353 -11.91 3.00 -8.95
C PHE A 353 -13.09 2.35 -9.65
N ARG A 354 -13.68 3.10 -10.59
CA ARG A 354 -14.84 2.65 -11.36
C ARG A 354 -14.39 2.18 -12.73
N LYS A 355 -14.97 1.08 -13.20
CA LYS A 355 -14.73 0.60 -14.56
C LYS A 355 -15.35 1.55 -15.57
N PHE A 356 -14.79 1.62 -16.79
CA PHE A 356 -15.34 2.51 -17.82
C PHE A 356 -16.74 2.09 -18.29
N ASP A 357 -17.09 0.81 -18.15
CA ASP A 357 -18.39 0.22 -18.51
C ASP A 357 -19.39 0.20 -17.34
N ASP A 358 -19.02 0.77 -16.19
CA ASP A 358 -19.90 0.93 -15.03
C ASP A 358 -20.42 2.37 -14.95
N HIS A 359 -21.72 2.52 -15.16
CA HIS A 359 -22.42 3.81 -15.17
C HIS A 359 -23.27 4.07 -13.92
N GLU A 360 -23.34 3.10 -13.00
CA GLU A 360 -24.18 3.18 -11.81
C GLU A 360 -23.37 3.50 -10.55
N SER A 361 -22.18 2.90 -10.41
CA SER A 361 -21.36 3.07 -9.22
C SER A 361 -20.84 4.50 -9.06
N PRO A 362 -20.62 4.96 -7.82
CA PRO A 362 -20.03 6.27 -7.57
C PRO A 362 -18.60 6.37 -8.12
N VAL A 363 -18.25 7.56 -8.62
CA VAL A 363 -16.90 7.88 -9.12
C VAL A 363 -15.93 8.05 -7.96
N SER A 364 -14.75 7.43 -8.06
CA SER A 364 -13.66 7.55 -7.09
C SER A 364 -13.22 9.00 -6.87
N TRP A 365 -13.02 9.38 -5.62
CA TRP A 365 -12.64 10.76 -5.26
C TRP A 365 -11.24 11.14 -5.75
N ALA A 366 -10.32 10.19 -5.72
CA ALA A 366 -9.01 10.26 -6.35
C ALA A 366 -8.95 9.24 -7.50
N TYR A 367 -8.23 9.58 -8.56
CA TYR A 367 -7.94 8.69 -9.68
C TYR A 367 -6.60 9.08 -10.28
N ILE A 368 -6.05 8.25 -11.16
CA ILE A 368 -4.76 8.52 -11.80
C ILE A 368 -4.72 8.14 -13.27
N LYS A 369 -3.97 8.93 -14.05
CA LYS A 369 -3.78 8.81 -15.49
C LYS A 369 -2.30 8.79 -15.87
N ASP A 370 -1.91 7.91 -16.78
CA ASP A 370 -0.70 7.97 -17.59
C ASP A 370 -0.97 8.94 -18.76
N PRO A 371 -0.24 10.05 -18.86
CA PRO A 371 -0.44 11.03 -19.91
C PRO A 371 0.14 10.61 -21.27
N LEU A 372 1.02 9.60 -21.33
CA LEU A 372 1.78 9.27 -22.54
C LEU A 372 1.31 7.98 -23.22
N TYR A 373 0.74 7.03 -22.47
CA TYR A 373 0.35 5.74 -23.02
C TYR A 373 -1.17 5.51 -23.05
N PRO A 374 -1.69 4.81 -24.09
CA PRO A 374 -3.06 4.34 -24.08
C PRO A 374 -3.24 3.28 -23.01
N ASN A 375 -4.46 3.08 -22.54
CA ASN A 375 -4.81 2.31 -21.35
C ASN A 375 -4.14 0.92 -21.27
N LYS A 376 -4.17 0.13 -22.36
CA LYS A 376 -3.53 -1.20 -22.37
C LYS A 376 -2.02 -1.13 -22.16
N VAL A 377 -1.36 -0.15 -22.77
CA VAL A 377 0.09 0.05 -22.66
C VAL A 377 0.43 0.66 -21.31
N ALA A 378 -0.38 1.57 -20.78
CA ALA A 378 -0.24 2.12 -19.43
C ALA A 378 -0.29 1.01 -18.36
N TRP A 379 -1.18 0.02 -18.49
CA TRP A 379 -1.19 -1.12 -17.58
C TRP A 379 0.07 -1.98 -17.68
N GLN A 380 0.55 -2.27 -18.89
CA GLN A 380 1.82 -2.97 -19.08
C GLN A 380 3.01 -2.16 -18.53
N HIS A 381 2.94 -0.83 -18.65
CA HIS A 381 3.91 0.12 -18.11
C HIS A 381 3.97 0.08 -16.58
N VAL A 382 2.82 -0.02 -15.91
CA VAL A 382 2.72 -0.17 -14.44
C VAL A 382 3.35 -1.46 -13.95
N PHE A 383 2.98 -2.61 -14.54
CA PHE A 383 3.43 -3.91 -14.04
C PHE A 383 4.82 -4.31 -14.52
N ARG A 384 5.28 -3.81 -15.68
CA ARG A 384 6.56 -4.18 -16.32
C ARG A 384 6.72 -5.69 -16.61
N ARG A 385 5.62 -6.45 -16.52
CA ARG A 385 5.49 -7.88 -16.80
C ARG A 385 4.07 -8.19 -17.27
N PRO A 386 3.80 -9.40 -17.80
CA PRO A 386 2.42 -9.83 -18.04
C PRO A 386 1.57 -9.71 -16.76
N ILE A 387 0.35 -9.21 -16.93
CA ILE A 387 -0.63 -9.04 -15.87
C ILE A 387 -1.13 -10.43 -15.44
N LYS A 388 -1.20 -10.65 -14.13
CA LYS A 388 -1.59 -11.90 -13.48
C LYS A 388 -2.89 -11.73 -12.71
N GLY A 389 -4.01 -12.09 -13.33
CA GLY A 389 -5.28 -12.28 -12.63
C GLY A 389 -5.37 -13.63 -11.92
N LEU A 390 -6.51 -13.90 -11.31
CA LEU A 390 -6.92 -15.24 -10.89
C LEU A 390 -8.09 -15.70 -11.77
N ASP A 391 -7.82 -16.70 -12.62
CA ASP A 391 -8.81 -17.31 -13.51
C ASP A 391 -9.48 -18.56 -12.87
N TRP A 392 -9.48 -18.62 -11.54
CA TRP A 392 -10.04 -19.73 -10.77
C TRP A 392 -11.54 -19.88 -10.99
N THR A 393 -11.97 -21.12 -11.22
CA THR A 393 -13.38 -21.51 -11.37
C THR A 393 -14.07 -21.68 -10.02
N ALA A 394 -15.40 -21.82 -10.00
CA ALA A 394 -16.14 -22.13 -8.77
C ALA A 394 -15.66 -23.46 -8.15
N GLU A 395 -15.30 -24.43 -8.99
CA GLU A 395 -14.71 -25.71 -8.62
C GLU A 395 -13.34 -25.55 -7.97
N ASP A 396 -12.51 -24.63 -8.47
CA ASP A 396 -11.22 -24.29 -7.84
C ASP A 396 -11.44 -23.68 -6.46
N TYR A 397 -12.32 -22.68 -6.34
CA TYR A 397 -12.66 -22.08 -5.04
C TYR A 397 -13.20 -23.13 -4.05
N LYS A 398 -14.03 -24.07 -4.52
CA LYS A 398 -14.52 -25.18 -3.70
C LYS A 398 -13.40 -26.12 -3.26
N ARG A 399 -12.47 -26.49 -4.17
CA ARG A 399 -11.28 -27.29 -3.85
C ARG A 399 -10.38 -26.59 -2.82
N LEU A 400 -10.26 -25.27 -2.94
CA LEU A 400 -9.45 -24.44 -2.05
C LEU A 400 -10.17 -24.12 -0.73
N GLY A 401 -11.40 -24.58 -0.50
CA GLY A 401 -12.12 -24.37 0.75
C GLY A 401 -12.61 -22.94 0.96
N ALA A 402 -12.90 -22.22 -0.12
CA ALA A 402 -13.52 -20.91 -0.06
C ALA A 402 -14.92 -20.98 0.58
N ALA A 403 -15.38 -19.88 1.18
CA ALA A 403 -16.75 -19.77 1.67
C ALA A 403 -17.78 -19.87 0.53
N GLU A 404 -19.00 -20.33 0.86
CA GLU A 404 -20.07 -20.56 -0.12
C GLU A 404 -20.43 -19.30 -0.92
N ASP A 405 -20.31 -18.12 -0.34
CA ASP A 405 -20.56 -16.85 -1.03
C ASP A 405 -19.56 -16.61 -2.18
N ILE A 406 -18.27 -16.90 -1.96
CA ILE A 406 -17.22 -16.85 -2.99
C ILE A 406 -17.45 -17.93 -4.04
N ILE A 407 -17.81 -19.15 -3.65
CA ILE A 407 -18.07 -20.25 -4.60
C ILE A 407 -19.28 -19.94 -5.48
N ASN A 408 -20.37 -19.46 -4.90
CA ASN A 408 -21.60 -19.15 -5.61
C ASN A 408 -21.47 -17.89 -6.48
N ASN A 409 -20.59 -16.96 -6.11
CA ASN A 409 -20.34 -15.73 -6.86
C ASN A 409 -18.83 -15.46 -6.96
N PRO A 410 -18.08 -16.22 -7.78
CA PRO A 410 -16.65 -16.03 -7.92
C PRO A 410 -16.32 -14.59 -8.35
N PRO A 411 -15.36 -13.92 -7.70
CA PRO A 411 -15.02 -12.55 -8.04
C PRO A 411 -14.41 -12.48 -9.43
N LYS A 412 -14.74 -11.40 -10.15
CA LYS A 412 -14.16 -11.11 -11.47
C LYS A 412 -12.80 -10.44 -11.27
N ILE A 413 -11.75 -11.26 -11.17
CA ILE A 413 -10.37 -10.85 -10.90
C ILE A 413 -9.37 -11.42 -11.91
N SER A 414 -9.85 -11.77 -13.11
CA SER A 414 -9.00 -12.19 -14.24
C SER A 414 -8.14 -11.03 -14.76
N THR A 415 -7.17 -11.36 -15.60
CA THR A 415 -6.28 -10.38 -16.25
C THR A 415 -7.07 -9.33 -17.04
N GLU A 416 -8.15 -9.73 -17.73
CA GLU A 416 -8.98 -8.82 -18.54
C GLU A 416 -9.72 -7.77 -17.70
N GLU A 417 -9.94 -8.02 -16.40
CA GLU A 417 -10.65 -7.08 -15.53
C GLU A 417 -9.81 -5.85 -15.21
N VAL A 418 -8.48 -5.94 -15.29
CA VAL A 418 -7.56 -4.79 -15.09
C VAL A 418 -7.74 -3.75 -16.20
N PHE A 419 -7.89 -4.20 -17.45
CA PHE A 419 -8.03 -3.28 -18.59
C PHE A 419 -9.34 -2.48 -18.59
N LYS A 420 -10.30 -2.83 -17.72
CA LYS A 420 -11.56 -2.08 -17.57
C LYS A 420 -11.42 -0.77 -16.81
N TYR A 421 -10.26 -0.52 -16.21
CA TYR A 421 -9.94 0.72 -15.52
C TYR A 421 -9.10 1.58 -16.45
N ASN A 422 -9.68 2.68 -16.94
CA ASN A 422 -9.04 3.53 -17.93
C ASN A 422 -7.99 4.45 -17.30
N ILE A 423 -6.74 3.99 -17.20
CA ILE A 423 -5.62 4.77 -16.66
C ILE A 423 -4.77 5.41 -17.74
N GLY A 424 -5.02 5.20 -19.02
CA GLY A 424 -4.23 5.82 -20.10
C GLY A 424 -4.68 7.24 -20.43
N TYR A 425 -4.05 7.83 -21.45
CA TYR A 425 -4.28 9.20 -21.88
C TYR A 425 -5.70 9.45 -22.44
N GLU A 426 -6.50 8.39 -22.62
CA GLU A 426 -7.84 8.47 -23.19
C GLU A 426 -8.73 9.44 -22.39
N ASP A 427 -9.57 10.18 -23.11
CA ASP A 427 -10.51 11.10 -22.50
C ASP A 427 -11.48 10.35 -21.57
N ASP A 428 -11.73 10.91 -20.39
CA ASP A 428 -12.61 10.34 -19.39
C ASP A 428 -13.48 11.44 -18.77
N PRO A 429 -14.65 11.72 -19.37
CA PRO A 429 -15.59 12.72 -18.88
C PRO A 429 -16.01 12.51 -17.43
N SER A 430 -16.00 11.27 -16.93
CA SER A 430 -16.37 11.00 -15.54
C SER A 430 -15.44 11.67 -14.52
N ARG A 431 -14.23 12.06 -14.95
CA ARG A 431 -13.24 12.75 -14.11
C ARG A 431 -13.44 14.24 -13.99
N TYR A 432 -14.15 14.89 -14.92
CA TYR A 432 -14.31 16.34 -14.95
C TYR A 432 -15.76 16.83 -15.07
N MET A 433 -16.75 15.94 -15.23
CA MET A 433 -18.17 16.32 -15.21
C MET A 433 -18.72 16.63 -13.81
N ARG A 434 -18.01 16.24 -12.73
CA ARG A 434 -18.40 16.53 -11.34
C ARG A 434 -17.56 17.67 -10.79
N HIS A 435 -18.18 18.82 -10.61
CA HIS A 435 -17.50 20.05 -10.18
C HIS A 435 -17.46 20.21 -8.65
N PRO A 436 -16.36 20.72 -8.06
CA PRO A 436 -15.11 21.04 -8.75
C PRO A 436 -14.30 19.77 -9.07
N ALA A 437 -13.74 19.68 -10.26
CA ALA A 437 -12.78 18.67 -10.66
C ALA A 437 -11.42 19.32 -10.88
N HIS A 438 -10.37 18.74 -10.29
CA HIS A 438 -9.01 19.25 -10.44
C HIS A 438 -8.06 18.20 -11.03
N LEU A 439 -7.19 18.66 -11.92
CA LEU A 439 -6.12 17.86 -12.50
C LEU A 439 -4.79 18.18 -11.79
N VAL A 440 -4.12 17.16 -11.26
CA VAL A 440 -2.88 17.30 -10.49
C VAL A 440 -1.75 16.58 -11.23
N CYS A 441 -0.82 17.33 -11.82
CA CYS A 441 0.38 16.73 -12.41
C CYS A 441 1.45 16.54 -11.34
N LEU A 442 2.11 15.38 -11.34
CA LEU A 442 3.21 15.09 -10.43
C LEU A 442 4.54 15.18 -11.18
N ASP A 443 5.44 15.99 -10.64
CA ASP A 443 6.81 16.13 -11.09
C ASP A 443 7.74 15.59 -10.00
N ILE A 444 8.24 14.37 -10.17
CA ILE A 444 9.11 13.69 -9.20
C ILE A 444 10.51 13.67 -9.80
N ASN A 445 11.43 14.45 -9.23
CA ASN A 445 12.80 14.63 -9.75
C ASN A 445 12.85 15.00 -11.26
N GLY A 446 11.90 15.80 -11.76
CA GLY A 446 11.86 16.19 -13.17
C GLY A 446 11.09 15.23 -14.08
N SER A 447 10.32 14.27 -13.54
CA SER A 447 9.52 13.32 -14.34
C SER A 447 8.43 13.99 -15.18
N ALA A 448 8.00 15.22 -14.85
CA ALA A 448 7.06 15.98 -15.67
C ALA A 448 7.79 16.62 -16.86
N ASN A 449 8.22 15.77 -17.80
CA ASN A 449 8.88 16.18 -19.04
C ASN A 449 7.94 16.98 -19.97
N GLU A 450 8.47 17.43 -21.11
CA GLU A 450 7.73 18.25 -22.06
C GLU A 450 6.45 17.56 -22.57
N ASP A 451 6.50 16.25 -22.87
CA ASP A 451 5.34 15.50 -23.34
C ASP A 451 4.25 15.37 -22.27
N VAL A 452 4.65 15.09 -21.03
CA VAL A 452 3.73 15.05 -19.87
C VAL A 452 3.05 16.40 -19.69
N MET A 453 3.83 17.48 -19.73
CA MET A 453 3.31 18.85 -19.55
C MET A 453 2.43 19.29 -20.73
N ASN A 454 2.74 18.86 -21.96
CA ASN A 454 1.90 19.10 -23.13
C ASN A 454 0.52 18.44 -22.98
N TRP A 455 0.48 17.19 -22.51
CA TRP A 455 -0.78 16.52 -22.20
C TRP A 455 -1.55 17.22 -21.07
N PHE A 456 -0.86 17.59 -19.98
CA PHE A 456 -1.48 18.28 -18.84
C PHE A 456 -2.08 19.64 -19.25
N ASN A 457 -1.31 20.49 -19.92
CA ASN A 457 -1.75 21.82 -20.38
C ASN A 457 -2.92 21.75 -21.37
N THR A 458 -3.02 20.65 -22.12
CA THR A 458 -4.14 20.40 -23.03
C THR A 458 -5.39 19.98 -22.26
N ASN A 459 -5.26 19.05 -21.30
CA ASN A 459 -6.40 18.44 -20.64
C ASN A 459 -6.92 19.24 -19.44
N VAL A 460 -6.07 20.02 -18.75
CA VAL A 460 -6.48 20.85 -17.59
C VAL A 460 -7.60 21.82 -17.94
N LYS A 461 -7.73 22.23 -19.21
CA LYS A 461 -8.81 23.10 -19.73
C LYS A 461 -10.22 22.50 -19.60
N LYS A 462 -10.32 21.18 -19.39
CA LYS A 462 -11.59 20.47 -19.15
C LYS A 462 -11.97 20.45 -17.66
N PHE A 463 -11.03 20.75 -16.79
CA PHE A 463 -11.17 20.74 -15.34
C PHE A 463 -11.40 22.17 -14.82
N ASP A 464 -11.87 22.30 -13.58
CA ASP A 464 -12.09 23.60 -12.94
C ASP A 464 -10.78 24.28 -12.53
N GLY A 465 -9.68 23.53 -12.51
CA GLY A 465 -8.34 24.02 -12.22
C GLY A 465 -7.29 22.91 -12.23
N GLY A 466 -6.03 23.31 -12.17
CA GLY A 466 -4.92 22.39 -12.06
C GLY A 466 -3.79 22.89 -11.17
N VAL A 467 -2.93 21.95 -10.80
CA VAL A 467 -1.72 22.21 -10.00
C VAL A 467 -0.64 21.20 -10.40
N VAL A 468 0.61 21.66 -10.38
CA VAL A 468 1.77 20.76 -10.47
C VAL A 468 2.37 20.60 -9.08
N ILE A 469 2.37 19.38 -8.54
CA ILE A 469 3.06 19.06 -7.29
C ILE A 469 4.45 18.54 -7.65
N ARG A 470 5.48 19.24 -7.19
CA ARG A 470 6.88 19.00 -7.52
C ARG A 470 7.61 18.48 -6.30
N MET A 471 8.15 17.27 -6.36
CA MET A 471 8.78 16.57 -5.25
C MET A 471 10.20 16.12 -5.58
N GLY A 472 11.09 16.15 -4.59
CA GLY A 472 12.47 15.67 -4.75
C GLY A 472 13.44 16.76 -5.20
N ASP A 473 14.44 16.40 -6.01
CA ASP A 473 15.45 17.31 -6.54
C ASP A 473 14.87 18.08 -7.73
N ILE A 474 14.16 19.15 -7.42
CA ILE A 474 13.39 19.95 -8.37
C ILE A 474 14.21 21.14 -8.89
N SER A 475 14.10 21.42 -10.19
CA SER A 475 14.71 22.61 -10.78
C SER A 475 13.88 23.86 -10.54
N ASP A 476 14.54 25.03 -10.46
CA ASP A 476 13.88 26.34 -10.36
C ASP A 476 13.06 26.72 -11.61
N LYS A 477 13.16 25.95 -12.70
CA LYS A 477 12.38 26.17 -13.92
C LYS A 477 10.91 25.93 -13.60
N LYS A 478 10.10 26.99 -13.72
CA LYS A 478 8.65 26.91 -13.59
C LYS A 478 8.04 26.09 -14.75
N LEU A 479 7.21 25.11 -14.41
CA LEU A 479 6.45 24.24 -15.32
C LEU A 479 5.00 24.71 -15.51
N TYR A 480 4.39 25.27 -14.47
CA TYR A 480 3.00 25.72 -14.50
C TYR A 480 2.74 26.91 -13.57
N GLU A 481 1.63 27.63 -13.75
CA GLU A 481 1.34 28.83 -12.95
C GLU A 481 1.17 28.53 -11.45
N ASN A 482 0.47 27.44 -11.14
CA ASN A 482 0.17 26.96 -9.80
C ASN A 482 1.02 25.73 -9.47
N GLU A 483 2.05 25.93 -8.65
CA GLU A 483 2.95 24.86 -8.21
C GLU A 483 2.94 24.72 -6.68
N ILE A 484 3.12 23.48 -6.25
CA ILE A 484 3.37 23.11 -4.85
C ILE A 484 4.72 22.41 -4.81
N HIS A 485 5.67 22.98 -4.07
CA HIS A 485 7.05 22.48 -4.02
C HIS A 485 7.28 21.71 -2.73
N ILE A 486 7.80 20.49 -2.85
CA ILE A 486 8.19 19.62 -1.75
C ILE A 486 9.64 19.19 -2.01
N PRO A 487 10.61 20.11 -1.85
CA PRO A 487 12.00 19.84 -2.19
C PRO A 487 12.63 18.87 -1.18
N VAL A 488 13.25 17.81 -1.70
CA VAL A 488 14.04 16.85 -0.91
C VAL A 488 15.21 16.39 -1.75
N LYS A 489 16.41 16.33 -1.19
CA LYS A 489 17.56 15.77 -1.91
C LYS A 489 17.78 14.31 -1.51
N LEU A 490 17.80 13.41 -2.50
CA LEU A 490 18.00 11.98 -2.30
C LEU A 490 19.02 11.43 -3.31
N PRO A 491 19.83 10.44 -2.92
CA PRO A 491 20.68 9.72 -3.86
C PRO A 491 19.83 8.95 -4.88
N ARG A 492 20.36 8.85 -6.10
CA ARG A 492 19.72 8.15 -7.22
C ARG A 492 20.43 6.81 -7.42
N THR A 493 19.99 5.82 -6.66
CA THR A 493 20.50 4.45 -6.73
C THR A 493 19.93 3.68 -7.91
N ILE A 494 20.43 2.48 -8.17
CA ILE A 494 20.05 1.70 -9.36
C ILE A 494 18.53 1.48 -9.53
N THR A 495 17.74 1.37 -8.47
CA THR A 495 16.27 1.26 -8.56
C THR A 495 15.55 2.48 -7.97
N ASP A 496 16.26 3.59 -7.73
CA ASP A 496 15.72 4.82 -7.12
C ASP A 496 14.94 4.58 -5.82
N LEU A 497 15.34 3.59 -5.01
CA LEU A 497 14.57 3.14 -3.85
C LEU A 497 14.14 4.30 -2.93
N MET A 498 15.05 5.22 -2.61
CA MET A 498 14.74 6.34 -1.73
C MET A 498 13.70 7.30 -2.34
N THR A 499 13.64 7.43 -3.66
CA THR A 499 12.60 8.21 -4.35
C THR A 499 11.24 7.53 -4.19
N HIS A 500 11.15 6.20 -4.40
CA HIS A 500 9.93 5.43 -4.18
C HIS A 500 9.45 5.55 -2.72
N VAL A 501 10.37 5.48 -1.76
CA VAL A 501 10.09 5.67 -0.33
C VAL A 501 9.55 7.08 -0.04
N MET A 502 10.15 8.13 -0.62
CA MET A 502 9.66 9.51 -0.49
C MET A 502 8.25 9.67 -1.03
N VAL A 503 7.99 9.19 -2.25
CA VAL A 503 6.67 9.29 -2.89
C VAL A 503 5.61 8.57 -2.05
N LYS A 504 5.93 7.37 -1.57
CA LYS A 504 5.07 6.60 -0.67
C LYS A 504 4.75 7.36 0.62
N ILE A 505 5.75 7.90 1.31
CA ILE A 505 5.57 8.67 2.55
C ILE A 505 4.71 9.91 2.27
N ALA A 506 5.04 10.68 1.24
CA ALA A 506 4.32 11.90 0.88
C ALA A 506 2.84 11.63 0.56
N PHE A 507 2.52 10.58 -0.19
CA PHE A 507 1.13 10.25 -0.54
C PHE A 507 0.35 9.62 0.59
N ASN A 508 0.96 8.73 1.38
CA ASN A 508 0.31 8.17 2.56
C ASN A 508 0.03 9.24 3.62
N LEU A 509 0.94 10.22 3.75
CA LEU A 509 0.73 11.41 4.55
C LEU A 509 -0.39 12.28 3.98
N LEU A 510 -0.33 12.65 2.70
CA LEU A 510 -1.32 13.49 2.03
C LEU A 510 -2.72 12.93 2.24
N SER A 511 -2.95 11.66 1.90
CA SER A 511 -4.26 11.04 2.04
C SER A 511 -4.71 10.94 3.50
N THR A 512 -3.81 10.61 4.43
CA THR A 512 -4.16 10.52 5.86
C THR A 512 -4.51 11.88 6.45
N ALA A 513 -3.70 12.89 6.15
CA ALA A 513 -3.87 14.26 6.61
C ALA A 513 -5.16 14.88 6.07
N THR A 514 -5.44 14.73 4.78
CA THR A 514 -6.71 15.15 4.17
C THR A 514 -7.89 14.52 4.90
N MET A 515 -7.85 13.20 5.13
CA MET A 515 -8.98 12.49 5.73
C MET A 515 -9.15 12.84 7.22
N ALA A 516 -8.06 13.13 7.93
CA ALA A 516 -8.10 13.65 9.29
C ALA A 516 -8.78 15.03 9.33
N LYS A 517 -8.42 15.95 8.42
CA LYS A 517 -9.08 17.27 8.31
C LYS A 517 -10.56 17.16 7.94
N MET A 518 -10.93 16.14 7.18
CA MET A 518 -12.33 15.85 6.85
C MET A 518 -13.11 15.16 7.98
N GLY A 519 -12.54 15.02 9.19
CA GLY A 519 -13.21 14.37 10.32
C GLY A 519 -13.41 12.87 10.15
N ARG A 520 -12.67 12.22 9.23
CA ARG A 520 -12.71 10.77 9.04
C ARG A 520 -11.78 10.01 9.99
N ILE A 521 -10.95 10.74 10.73
CA ILE A 521 -10.07 10.25 11.80
C ILE A 521 -10.41 11.01 13.07
N TRP A 522 -10.54 10.29 14.19
CA TRP A 522 -10.78 10.86 15.50
C TRP A 522 -9.63 10.53 16.45
N GLY A 523 -8.95 11.54 17.00
CA GLY A 523 -7.63 11.36 17.59
C GLY A 523 -6.70 10.79 16.52
N ASN A 524 -6.32 9.53 16.67
CA ASN A 524 -5.66 8.70 15.65
C ASN A 524 -6.39 7.39 15.33
N TRP A 525 -7.69 7.35 15.56
CA TRP A 525 -8.57 6.23 15.19
C TRP A 525 -9.24 6.47 13.85
N MET A 526 -9.18 5.47 12.99
CA MET A 526 -9.83 5.45 11.68
C MET A 526 -11.33 5.14 11.82
N ILE A 527 -12.10 6.15 12.22
CA ILE A 527 -13.53 5.99 12.48
C ILE A 527 -14.35 5.76 11.20
N GLN A 528 -13.82 6.07 10.02
CA GLN A 528 -14.47 5.81 8.72
C GLN A 528 -14.01 4.52 8.03
N VAL A 529 -13.66 3.48 8.78
CA VAL A 529 -13.26 2.17 8.24
C VAL A 529 -14.44 1.39 7.63
N LEU A 530 -14.21 0.67 6.54
CA LEU A 530 -15.20 -0.22 5.92
C LEU A 530 -14.97 -1.68 6.36
N PRO A 531 -15.87 -2.31 7.15
CA PRO A 531 -15.68 -3.67 7.66
C PRO A 531 -15.94 -4.75 6.60
N THR A 532 -14.95 -4.99 5.73
CA THR A 532 -15.04 -5.96 4.61
C THR A 532 -14.59 -7.38 4.96
N ASN A 533 -13.90 -7.57 6.09
CA ASN A 533 -13.45 -8.88 6.61
C ASN A 533 -13.54 -8.92 8.15
N LYS A 534 -13.22 -10.08 8.75
CA LYS A 534 -13.31 -10.31 10.19
C LYS A 534 -12.35 -9.44 11.01
N LYS A 535 -11.14 -9.17 10.50
CA LYS A 535 -10.17 -8.24 11.10
C LYS A 535 -10.75 -6.83 11.25
N LEU A 536 -11.41 -6.33 10.21
CA LEU A 536 -12.00 -4.98 10.22
C LEU A 536 -13.29 -4.90 11.04
N ILE A 537 -14.01 -6.01 11.23
CA ILE A 537 -15.12 -6.10 12.21
C ILE A 537 -14.57 -5.94 13.64
N ASP A 538 -13.51 -6.67 14.01
CA ASP A 538 -12.86 -6.52 15.31
C ASP A 538 -12.35 -5.08 15.53
N ARG A 539 -11.69 -4.51 14.51
CA ARG A 539 -11.22 -3.12 14.56
C ARG A 539 -12.36 -2.13 14.78
N SER A 540 -13.44 -2.26 14.01
CA SER A 540 -14.63 -1.40 14.15
C SER A 540 -15.20 -1.48 15.57
N THR A 541 -15.29 -2.69 16.11
CA THR A 541 -15.79 -2.97 17.46
C THR A 541 -14.91 -2.33 18.53
N ARG A 542 -13.58 -2.44 18.41
CA ARG A 542 -12.63 -1.81 19.36
C ARG A 542 -12.70 -0.30 19.34
N ILE A 543 -12.84 0.30 18.16
CA ILE A 543 -13.01 1.75 18.03
C ILE A 543 -14.28 2.19 18.75
N ILE A 544 -15.40 1.48 18.54
CA ILE A 544 -16.67 1.78 19.22
C ILE A 544 -16.51 1.62 20.74
N ALA A 545 -15.96 0.50 21.21
CA ALA A 545 -15.74 0.24 22.63
C ALA A 545 -14.90 1.34 23.29
N ASN A 546 -13.82 1.77 22.62
CA ASN A 546 -12.92 2.80 23.15
C ASN A 546 -13.58 4.18 23.19
N LEU A 547 -14.21 4.62 22.10
CA LEU A 547 -14.74 5.98 21.99
C LEU A 547 -16.09 6.17 22.71
N ALA A 548 -16.94 5.14 22.75
CA ALA A 548 -18.18 5.18 23.52
C ALA A 548 -18.00 4.75 25.00
N ASN A 549 -16.79 4.33 25.39
CA ASN A 549 -16.47 3.85 26.73
C ASN A 549 -17.41 2.73 27.22
N ILE A 550 -17.59 1.70 26.39
CA ILE A 550 -18.41 0.52 26.68
C ILE A 550 -17.59 -0.77 26.54
N PRO A 551 -17.99 -1.88 27.20
CA PRO A 551 -17.33 -3.18 27.02
C PRO A 551 -17.35 -3.67 25.56
N TYR A 552 -16.33 -4.44 25.17
CA TYR A 552 -16.18 -4.97 23.80
C TYR A 552 -17.40 -5.76 23.33
N GLU A 553 -17.93 -6.65 24.18
CA GLU A 553 -19.12 -7.47 23.85
C GLU A 553 -20.34 -6.59 23.54
N GLN A 554 -20.56 -5.53 24.32
CA GLN A 554 -21.63 -4.57 24.08
C GLN A 554 -21.39 -3.78 22.78
N ALA A 555 -20.15 -3.35 22.53
CA ALA A 555 -19.79 -2.67 21.29
C ALA A 555 -20.03 -3.57 20.05
N LEU A 556 -19.80 -4.87 20.18
CA LEU A 556 -19.99 -5.85 19.10
C LEU A 556 -21.48 -6.02 18.77
N GLU A 557 -22.34 -6.10 19.80
CA GLU A 557 -23.80 -6.11 19.60
C GLU A 557 -24.28 -4.84 18.89
N GLU A 558 -23.79 -3.66 19.31
CA GLU A 558 -24.16 -2.39 18.72
C GLU A 558 -23.64 -2.26 17.27
N PHE A 559 -22.41 -2.70 17.00
CA PHE A 559 -21.87 -2.78 15.65
C PHE A 559 -22.75 -3.64 14.74
N PHE A 560 -23.06 -4.89 15.14
CA PHE A 560 -23.86 -5.79 14.32
C PHE A 560 -25.29 -5.29 14.12
N TYR A 561 -25.85 -4.57 15.09
CA TYR A 561 -27.15 -3.94 14.90
C TYR A 561 -27.09 -2.92 13.75
N SER A 562 -26.12 -1.99 13.76
CA SER A 562 -25.92 -1.07 12.63
C SER A 562 -25.62 -1.80 11.32
N TYR A 563 -24.78 -2.82 11.37
CA TYR A 563 -24.40 -3.62 10.20
C TYR A 563 -25.60 -4.30 9.52
N LEU A 564 -26.51 -4.87 10.31
CA LEU A 564 -27.67 -5.60 9.80
C LEU A 564 -28.84 -4.67 9.38
N THR A 565 -28.96 -3.48 9.98
CA THR A 565 -30.07 -2.57 9.68
C THR A 565 -29.81 -1.65 8.49
N ARG A 566 -28.54 -1.44 8.12
CA ARG A 566 -28.21 -0.50 7.04
C ARG A 566 -28.59 -1.05 5.67
N LYS A 567 -29.09 -0.18 4.80
CA LYS A 567 -29.36 -0.52 3.40
C LYS A 567 -28.06 -0.60 2.60
N LYS A 568 -28.01 -1.52 1.63
CA LYS A 568 -26.81 -1.77 0.81
C LYS A 568 -26.37 -0.56 -0.03
N ASP A 569 -27.27 0.34 -0.38
CA ASP A 569 -26.99 1.55 -1.16
C ASP A 569 -26.38 2.70 -0.33
N GLU A 570 -26.36 2.59 1.00
CA GLU A 570 -25.82 3.64 1.89
C GLU A 570 -24.37 3.38 2.34
N VAL A 571 -23.70 2.35 1.78
CA VAL A 571 -22.36 1.91 2.23
C VAL A 571 -21.31 3.02 2.19
N TYR A 572 -21.34 3.90 1.19
CA TYR A 572 -20.37 4.99 1.03
C TYR A 572 -20.81 6.33 1.63
N LYS A 573 -21.94 6.37 2.32
CA LYS A 573 -22.48 7.59 2.94
C LYS A 573 -21.73 7.94 4.23
N GLU A 574 -21.55 6.95 5.09
CA GLU A 574 -20.88 7.04 6.39
C GLU A 574 -20.49 5.63 6.84
N SER A 575 -19.47 5.45 7.68
CA SER A 575 -19.10 4.13 8.20
C SER A 575 -20.10 3.59 9.23
N TYR A 576 -20.07 2.29 9.47
CA TYR A 576 -20.86 1.64 10.54
C TYR A 576 -20.41 2.10 11.93
N VAL A 577 -19.13 2.44 12.10
CA VAL A 577 -18.56 2.92 13.35
C VAL A 577 -19.17 4.27 13.72
N VAL A 578 -19.16 5.25 12.82
CA VAL A 578 -19.68 6.60 13.12
C VAL A 578 -21.19 6.55 13.37
N GLU A 579 -21.94 5.79 12.59
CA GLU A 579 -23.38 5.60 12.82
C GLU A 579 -23.65 5.00 14.21
N THR A 580 -22.89 3.96 14.59
CA THR A 580 -23.02 3.32 15.90
C THR A 580 -22.69 4.29 17.03
N LEU A 581 -21.58 5.02 16.91
CA LEU A 581 -21.17 6.03 17.89
C LEU A 581 -22.24 7.10 18.07
N ARG A 582 -22.81 7.63 16.97
CA ARG A 582 -23.87 8.64 17.04
C ARG A 582 -25.12 8.10 17.73
N ARG A 583 -25.50 6.84 17.47
CA ARG A 583 -26.60 6.18 18.18
C ARG A 583 -26.31 6.06 19.68
N LEU A 584 -25.05 5.86 20.06
CA LEU A 584 -24.59 5.80 21.44
C LEU A 584 -24.37 7.19 22.08
N GLY A 585 -24.67 8.27 21.37
CA GLY A 585 -24.57 9.65 21.88
C GLY A 585 -23.22 10.32 21.68
N PHE A 586 -22.30 9.72 20.93
CA PHE A 586 -21.01 10.31 20.56
C PHE A 586 -21.03 10.76 19.10
N ASP A 587 -20.90 12.07 18.84
CA ASP A 587 -20.85 12.61 17.48
C ASP A 587 -19.46 13.17 17.16
N PRO A 588 -18.61 12.42 16.42
CA PRO A 588 -17.27 12.87 16.09
C PRO A 588 -17.22 14.23 15.37
N ALA A 589 -18.30 14.62 14.68
CA ALA A 589 -18.34 15.91 13.98
C ALA A 589 -18.55 17.11 14.91
N LYS A 590 -19.15 16.89 16.10
CA LYS A 590 -19.42 17.95 17.08
C LYS A 590 -18.39 18.01 18.19
N SER A 591 -17.74 16.89 18.48
CA SER A 591 -16.78 16.80 19.58
C SER A 591 -15.37 17.28 19.20
N LEU A 592 -15.04 17.52 17.92
CA LEU A 592 -13.68 17.95 17.49
C LEU A 592 -13.27 19.32 18.08
N ASP A 593 -14.23 20.09 18.57
CA ASP A 593 -14.05 21.40 19.20
C ASP A 593 -13.85 21.33 20.73
N GLU A 594 -14.02 20.15 21.34
CA GLU A 594 -13.74 19.84 22.76
C GLU A 594 -12.33 19.21 22.92
#